data_AF-A0A7W0W3H2-F1
#
_entry.id   AF-A0A7W0W3H2-F1
#
_cell.length_a   1.000
_cell.length_b   1.000
_cell.length_c   1.000
_cell.angle_alpha   90.00
_cell.angle_beta   90.00
_cell.angle_gamma   90.00
#
_symmetry.space_group_name_H-M   'P 1'
#
loop_
_entity.id
_entity.type
_entity.pdbx_description
1 polymer ?
#
loop_
_entity_poly.entity_id
_entity_poly.type
_entity_poly.pdbx_seq_one_letter_code
_entity_poly.pdbx_strand_id
1 'polypeptide(L)'
;MRRRGLVLGLLLLTAPSAGSQLVPNDRWLTFETSHFRIHFTAPLEEQARRAAANAELAYAQMSRELVPPRGMIELVVADNLDFVNGYATPFPSNRIVVFAHPPTDASGLRNYRDWNALVVTHELAHVFHLDRARGIWGLGQKIFGRNPLLFPNAYAPAWVIEGLAVYYESRLTGGGRLESSEHFMTARAAALDGRVPRLHELSPGTSRFPGGQVVYVYGSLLFDYLAQTRGDSSIRDFVERSSRTPLPFFLTPVSRSAFGMSFQTAW
;
A
#
# COMPACT_ATOMS: atom_id res chain seq x y z
N MET A 1 -11.44 -42.72 29.16
CA MET A 1 -12.09 -41.46 28.71
C MET A 1 -11.01 -40.45 28.34
N ARG A 2 -10.75 -40.20 27.05
CA ARG A 2 -9.76 -39.22 26.57
C ARG A 2 -10.43 -37.85 26.45
N ARG A 3 -10.11 -36.90 27.33
CA ARG A 3 -10.52 -35.51 27.20
C ARG A 3 -9.72 -34.87 26.05
N ARG A 4 -10.41 -34.56 24.95
CA ARG A 4 -9.91 -33.69 23.88
C ARG A 4 -9.91 -32.25 24.42
N GLY A 5 -8.75 -31.70 24.72
CA GLY A 5 -8.60 -30.27 25.00
C GLY A 5 -8.62 -29.49 23.69
N LEU A 6 -9.66 -28.69 23.48
CA LEU A 6 -9.70 -27.65 22.45
C LEU A 6 -8.67 -26.58 22.85
N VAL A 7 -7.62 -26.40 22.04
CA VAL A 7 -6.75 -25.23 22.12
C VAL A 7 -7.43 -24.12 21.33
N LEU A 8 -8.07 -23.18 22.03
CA LEU A 8 -8.51 -21.91 21.44
C LEU A 8 -7.24 -21.09 21.16
N GLY A 9 -6.89 -20.92 19.89
CA GLY A 9 -5.83 -20.01 19.46
C GLY A 9 -6.26 -18.57 19.74
N LEU A 10 -5.56 -17.91 20.65
CA LEU A 10 -5.71 -16.49 20.91
C LEU A 10 -5.13 -15.72 19.71
N LEU A 11 -6.00 -15.18 18.86
CA LEU A 11 -5.63 -14.19 17.85
C LEU A 11 -5.22 -12.91 18.60
N LEU A 12 -3.91 -12.74 18.80
CA LEU A 12 -3.32 -11.48 19.23
C LEU A 12 -3.51 -10.48 18.09
N LEU A 13 -4.58 -9.68 18.19
CA LEU A 13 -4.69 -8.40 17.48
C LEU A 13 -3.48 -7.56 17.93
N THR A 14 -2.51 -7.36 17.04
CA THR A 14 -1.41 -6.44 17.29
C THR A 14 -1.99 -5.04 17.48
N ALA A 15 -1.96 -4.54 18.71
CA ALA A 15 -2.30 -3.16 19.00
C ALA A 15 -1.36 -2.24 18.19
N PRO A 16 -1.88 -1.16 17.57
CA PRO A 16 -1.00 -0.17 16.97
C PRO A 16 -0.09 0.40 18.06
N SER A 17 1.20 0.47 17.77
CA SER A 17 2.24 1.04 18.64
C SER A 17 1.87 2.45 19.08
N ALA A 18 1.99 2.75 20.38
CA ALA A 18 1.56 4.01 21.01
C ALA A 18 2.15 5.30 20.37
N GLY A 19 3.23 5.20 19.60
CA GLY A 19 3.84 6.33 18.87
C GLY A 19 3.06 6.79 17.63
N SER A 20 2.13 5.98 17.08
CA SER A 20 1.33 6.38 15.91
C SER A 20 0.02 7.09 16.26
N GLN A 21 -0.20 7.41 17.54
CA GLN A 21 -1.43 8.06 17.97
C GLN A 21 -1.36 9.56 17.67
N LEU A 22 -2.21 10.01 16.75
CA LEU A 22 -2.44 11.43 16.49
C LEU A 22 -2.79 12.14 17.81
N VAL A 23 -2.24 13.34 18.02
CA VAL A 23 -2.45 14.10 19.26
C VAL A 23 -3.95 14.43 19.40
N PRO A 24 -4.68 13.80 20.34
CA PRO A 24 -6.14 13.92 20.39
C PRO A 24 -6.60 15.24 21.00
N ASN A 25 -5.71 15.96 21.70
CA ASN A 25 -6.03 17.18 22.45
C ASN A 25 -5.65 18.48 21.71
N ASP A 26 -5.23 18.38 20.45
CA ASP A 26 -4.94 19.57 19.64
C ASP A 26 -6.19 20.14 18.99
N ARG A 27 -6.10 21.41 18.59
CA ARG A 27 -7.14 22.05 17.78
C ARG A 27 -6.96 21.65 16.31
N TRP A 28 -7.70 20.63 15.91
CA TRP A 28 -7.78 20.19 14.52
C TRP A 28 -8.65 21.11 13.68
N LEU A 29 -8.13 21.46 12.50
CA LEU A 29 -8.82 22.17 11.44
C LEU A 29 -9.11 21.20 10.30
N THR A 30 -10.14 21.51 9.51
CA THR A 30 -10.49 20.70 8.34
C THR A 30 -10.93 21.58 7.19
N PHE A 31 -10.42 21.28 5.99
CA PHE A 31 -10.97 21.80 4.74
C PHE A 31 -11.19 20.65 3.76
N GLU A 32 -12.07 20.84 2.79
CA GLU A 32 -12.44 19.82 1.82
C GLU A 32 -11.91 20.19 0.43
N THR A 33 -11.61 19.15 -0.36
CA THR A 33 -11.37 19.21 -1.80
C THR A 33 -12.40 18.33 -2.52
N SER A 34 -12.21 18.05 -3.81
CA SER A 34 -13.15 17.23 -4.58
C SER A 34 -13.24 15.79 -4.08
N HIS A 35 -12.12 15.21 -3.61
CA HIS A 35 -12.04 13.80 -3.21
C HIS A 35 -11.56 13.59 -1.77
N PHE A 36 -11.08 14.64 -1.09
CA PHE A 36 -10.47 14.53 0.23
C PHE A 36 -11.10 15.48 1.27
N ARG A 37 -11.10 15.05 2.53
CA ARG A 37 -11.17 15.96 3.68
C ARG A 37 -9.81 15.99 4.37
N ILE A 38 -9.25 17.17 4.50
CA ILE A 38 -7.88 17.34 4.97
C ILE A 38 -7.93 17.79 6.42
N HIS A 39 -7.32 17.00 7.31
CA HIS A 39 -7.25 17.27 8.75
C HIS A 39 -5.82 17.61 9.16
N PHE A 40 -5.65 18.70 9.89
CA PHE A 40 -4.34 19.22 10.28
C PHE A 40 -4.47 20.11 11.52
N THR A 41 -3.36 20.38 12.20
CA THR A 41 -3.26 21.41 13.25
C THR A 41 -2.76 22.72 12.63
N ALA A 42 -3.08 23.88 13.23
CA ALA A 42 -2.76 25.20 12.66
C ALA A 42 -1.29 25.38 12.18
N PRO A 43 -0.25 24.85 12.89
CA PRO A 43 1.13 24.94 12.42
C PRO A 43 1.42 24.21 11.09
N LEU A 44 0.60 23.23 10.73
CA LEU A 44 0.77 22.38 9.55
C LEU A 44 -0.07 22.83 8.34
N GLU A 45 -0.67 24.03 8.37
CA GLU A 45 -1.57 24.48 7.31
C GLU A 45 -0.91 24.49 5.92
N GLU A 46 0.34 24.95 5.82
CA GLU A 46 1.06 24.99 4.55
C GLU A 46 1.27 23.58 3.98
N GLN A 47 1.73 22.65 4.83
CA GLN A 47 1.95 21.25 4.50
C GLN A 47 0.64 20.56 4.14
N ALA A 48 -0.45 20.87 4.86
CA ALA A 48 -1.79 20.36 4.57
C ALA A 48 -2.29 20.82 3.20
N ARG A 49 -2.09 22.09 2.84
CA ARG A 49 -2.45 22.62 1.51
C ARG A 49 -1.62 21.98 0.40
N ARG A 50 -0.32 21.78 0.61
CA ARG A 50 0.55 21.07 -0.33
C ARG A 50 0.13 19.60 -0.52
N ALA A 51 -0.14 18.91 0.59
CA ALA A 51 -0.61 17.53 0.58
C ALA A 51 -1.95 17.40 -0.15
N ALA A 52 -2.88 18.35 0.06
CA ALA A 52 -4.16 18.38 -0.64
C ALA A 52 -3.99 18.50 -2.17
N ALA A 53 -3.13 19.43 -2.62
CA ALA A 53 -2.87 19.63 -4.05
C ALA A 53 -2.24 18.38 -4.69
N ASN A 54 -1.25 17.79 -4.01
CA ASN A 54 -0.61 16.56 -4.47
C ASN A 54 -1.58 15.37 -4.46
N ALA A 55 -2.47 15.27 -3.47
CA ALA A 55 -3.47 14.22 -3.37
C ALA A 55 -4.50 14.27 -4.50
N GLU A 56 -5.00 15.46 -4.84
CA GLU A 56 -5.92 15.64 -5.97
C GLU A 56 -5.27 15.30 -7.31
N LEU A 57 -4.02 15.72 -7.51
CA LEU A 57 -3.26 15.36 -8.70
C LEU A 57 -3.05 13.84 -8.80
N ALA A 58 -2.59 13.21 -7.71
CA ALA A 58 -2.37 11.77 -7.64
C ALA A 58 -3.69 11.00 -7.86
N TYR A 59 -4.80 11.48 -7.30
CA TYR A 59 -6.12 10.87 -7.51
C TYR A 59 -6.54 10.92 -8.97
N ALA A 60 -6.38 12.07 -9.64
CA ALA A 60 -6.71 12.22 -11.05
C ALA A 60 -5.85 11.31 -11.95
N GLN A 61 -4.58 11.13 -11.60
CA GLN A 61 -3.67 10.21 -12.30
C GLN A 61 -4.02 8.75 -12.05
N MET A 62 -4.18 8.36 -10.78
CA MET A 62 -4.46 6.98 -10.36
C MET A 62 -5.83 6.49 -10.83
N SER A 63 -6.82 7.37 -10.93
CA SER A 63 -8.14 7.06 -11.48
C SER A 63 -8.12 6.64 -12.95
N ARG A 64 -7.03 6.93 -13.69
CA ARG A 64 -6.84 6.41 -15.06
C ARG A 64 -6.32 4.98 -15.08
N GLU A 65 -5.64 4.57 -14.00
CA GLU A 65 -5.02 3.26 -13.87
C GLU A 65 -5.92 2.26 -13.13
N LEU A 66 -6.56 2.69 -12.06
CA LEU A 66 -7.36 1.88 -11.15
C LEU A 66 -8.76 2.48 -10.94
N VAL A 67 -9.70 1.63 -10.50
CA VAL A 67 -11.05 2.10 -10.17
C VAL A 67 -11.02 2.89 -8.86
N PRO A 68 -11.57 4.11 -8.82
CA PRO A 68 -11.55 4.93 -7.63
C PRO A 68 -12.27 4.30 -6.42
N PRO A 69 -11.79 4.58 -5.20
CA PRO A 69 -12.43 4.11 -3.98
C PRO A 69 -13.77 4.82 -3.76
N ARG A 70 -14.63 4.25 -2.90
CA ARG A 70 -15.94 4.84 -2.61
C ARG A 70 -15.83 5.92 -1.53
N GLY A 71 -16.52 7.04 -1.76
CA GLY A 71 -16.65 8.12 -0.79
C GLY A 71 -15.41 9.01 -0.67
N MET A 72 -15.48 9.99 0.22
CA MET A 72 -14.37 10.89 0.53
C MET A 72 -13.25 10.14 1.23
N ILE A 73 -12.01 10.55 0.96
CA ILE A 73 -10.81 10.05 1.63
C ILE A 73 -10.41 11.06 2.72
N GLU A 74 -10.25 10.59 3.96
CA GLU A 74 -9.70 11.44 5.02
C GLU A 74 -8.17 11.51 4.85
N LEU A 75 -7.62 12.70 4.66
CA LEU A 75 -6.18 12.94 4.59
C LEU A 75 -5.74 13.67 5.85
N VAL A 76 -5.05 12.98 6.75
CA VAL A 76 -4.51 13.57 7.98
C VAL A 76 -3.06 13.94 7.77
N VAL A 77 -2.71 15.19 8.06
CA VAL A 77 -1.33 15.68 8.08
C VAL A 77 -0.91 15.88 9.54
N ALA A 78 0.12 15.15 9.96
CA ALA A 78 0.60 15.13 11.33
C ALA A 78 2.12 15.26 11.37
N ASP A 79 2.70 15.68 12.49
CA ASP A 79 4.14 15.88 12.69
C ASP A 79 4.71 15.07 13.87
N ASN A 80 3.92 14.16 14.43
CA ASN A 80 4.20 13.44 15.67
C ASN A 80 5.22 12.28 15.54
N LEU A 81 5.81 12.07 14.37
CA LEU A 81 6.84 11.06 14.13
C LEU A 81 8.05 11.68 13.43
N ASP A 82 9.25 11.37 13.92
CA ASP A 82 10.51 11.91 13.42
C ASP A 82 11.07 11.17 12.19
N PHE A 83 10.26 10.36 11.49
CA PHE A 83 10.67 9.68 10.26
C PHE A 83 9.62 9.78 9.16
N VAL A 84 10.08 9.73 7.91
CA VAL A 84 9.20 9.86 6.75
C VAL A 84 8.44 8.59 6.52
N ASN A 85 7.15 8.70 6.71
CA ASN A 85 6.22 7.63 6.42
C ASN A 85 4.83 8.18 6.17
N GLY A 86 3.99 7.32 5.64
CA GLY A 86 2.55 7.46 5.74
C GLY A 86 1.96 6.13 6.18
N TYR A 87 0.65 6.11 6.35
CA TYR A 87 -0.07 4.86 6.25
C TYR A 87 -1.48 5.11 5.73
N ALA A 88 -2.01 4.11 5.05
CA ALA A 88 -3.37 4.10 4.57
C ALA A 88 -4.16 2.96 5.20
N THR A 89 -5.45 3.22 5.43
CA THR A 89 -6.41 2.19 5.83
C THR A 89 -7.73 2.41 5.13
N PRO A 90 -8.40 1.36 4.63
CA PRO A 90 -9.77 1.46 4.17
C PRO A 90 -10.78 1.44 5.34
N PHE A 91 -10.35 1.17 6.57
CA PHE A 91 -11.23 1.02 7.72
C PHE A 91 -10.88 2.00 8.87
N PRO A 92 -11.88 2.62 9.53
CA PRO A 92 -13.34 2.57 9.28
C PRO A 92 -13.81 3.41 8.08
N SER A 93 -12.98 4.33 7.62
CA SER A 93 -13.12 5.09 6.38
C SER A 93 -11.83 4.95 5.58
N ASN A 94 -11.87 5.30 4.29
CA ASN A 94 -10.64 5.48 3.52
C ASN A 94 -9.88 6.64 4.14
N ARG A 95 -8.73 6.35 4.74
CA ARG A 95 -7.91 7.34 5.43
C ARG A 95 -6.45 7.16 5.08
N ILE A 96 -5.81 8.28 4.78
CA ILE A 96 -4.37 8.42 4.60
C ILE A 96 -3.87 9.30 5.74
N VAL A 97 -2.76 8.91 6.35
CA VAL A 97 -2.01 9.76 7.28
C VAL A 97 -0.63 9.99 6.69
N VAL A 98 -0.20 11.25 6.59
CA VAL A 98 1.13 11.63 6.11
C VAL A 98 1.85 12.37 7.22
N PHE A 99 3.08 11.94 7.52
CA PHE A 99 3.92 12.64 8.48
C PHE A 99 4.72 13.75 7.80
N ALA A 100 4.58 14.98 8.29
CA ALA A 100 5.00 16.22 7.66
C ALA A 100 6.50 16.53 7.80
N HIS A 101 7.36 15.51 7.62
CA HIS A 101 8.82 15.65 7.71
C HIS A 101 9.47 15.30 6.36
N PRO A 102 10.44 16.10 5.86
CA PRO A 102 11.20 15.75 4.66
C PRO A 102 12.12 14.54 4.91
N PRO A 103 12.36 13.67 3.92
CA PRO A 103 13.15 12.45 4.12
C PRO A 103 14.63 12.75 4.28
N THR A 104 15.09 12.75 5.53
CA THR A 104 16.52 12.70 5.88
C THR A 104 17.00 11.25 6.11
N ASP A 105 16.11 10.36 6.57
CA ASP A 105 16.51 9.11 7.24
C ASP A 105 16.21 7.81 6.47
N ALA A 106 15.28 7.84 5.50
CA ALA A 106 14.93 6.66 4.69
C ALA A 106 15.66 6.67 3.34
N SER A 107 16.65 5.79 3.15
CA SER A 107 17.45 5.71 1.92
C SER A 107 16.60 5.58 0.64
N GLY A 108 15.57 4.72 0.69
CA GLY A 108 14.68 4.46 -0.46
C GLY A 108 13.77 5.64 -0.84
N LEU A 109 13.55 6.61 0.05
CA LEU A 109 12.74 7.80 -0.22
C LEU A 109 13.60 9.00 -0.62
N ARG A 110 14.79 8.81 -1.20
CA ARG A 110 15.70 9.91 -1.59
C ARG A 110 15.57 10.32 -3.06
N ASN A 111 15.03 9.46 -3.92
CA ASN A 111 14.84 9.78 -5.33
C ASN A 111 13.42 10.31 -5.56
N TYR A 112 13.20 11.60 -5.34
CA TYR A 112 11.91 12.26 -5.57
C TYR A 112 12.12 13.65 -6.17
N ARG A 113 11.13 14.12 -6.93
CA ARG A 113 11.00 15.54 -7.28
C ARG A 113 10.30 16.30 -6.16
N ASP A 114 9.29 15.66 -5.57
CA ASP A 114 8.55 16.13 -4.40
C ASP A 114 8.28 14.92 -3.48
N TRP A 115 8.83 14.94 -2.26
CA TRP A 115 8.68 13.85 -1.30
C TRP A 115 7.23 13.67 -0.87
N ASN A 116 6.49 14.78 -0.77
CA ASN A 116 5.10 14.76 -0.33
C ASN A 116 4.23 14.14 -1.43
N ALA A 117 4.49 14.48 -2.70
CA ALA A 117 3.81 13.84 -3.83
C ALA A 117 4.09 12.33 -3.87
N LEU A 118 5.33 11.91 -3.59
CA LEU A 118 5.71 10.49 -3.55
C LEU A 118 4.93 9.72 -2.48
N VAL A 119 4.99 10.18 -1.22
CA VAL A 119 4.31 9.52 -0.09
C VAL A 119 2.80 9.52 -0.28
N VAL A 120 2.20 10.67 -0.65
CA VAL A 120 0.76 10.75 -0.90
C VAL A 120 0.32 9.79 -2.01
N THR A 121 1.09 9.67 -3.09
CA THR A 121 0.76 8.75 -4.18
C THR A 121 0.88 7.29 -3.73
N HIS A 122 1.88 6.96 -2.91
CA HIS A 122 2.04 5.63 -2.32
C HIS A 122 0.83 5.24 -1.47
N GLU A 123 0.48 6.09 -0.50
CA GLU A 123 -0.66 5.83 0.38
C GLU A 123 -1.99 5.79 -0.36
N LEU A 124 -2.12 6.62 -1.41
CA LEU A 124 -3.31 6.59 -2.25
C LEU A 124 -3.44 5.28 -3.03
N ALA A 125 -2.31 4.69 -3.49
CA ALA A 125 -2.31 3.38 -4.13
C ALA A 125 -2.84 2.29 -3.20
N HIS A 126 -2.50 2.35 -1.90
CA HIS A 126 -3.10 1.47 -0.91
C HIS A 126 -4.61 1.68 -0.79
N VAL A 127 -5.12 2.91 -0.76
CA VAL A 127 -6.57 3.15 -0.71
C VAL A 127 -7.28 2.58 -1.94
N PHE A 128 -6.78 2.85 -3.14
CA PHE A 128 -7.36 2.33 -4.40
C PHE A 128 -7.33 0.80 -4.46
N HIS A 129 -6.25 0.18 -3.98
CA HIS A 129 -6.11 -1.27 -3.97
C HIS A 129 -6.97 -1.92 -2.87
N LEU A 130 -6.86 -1.46 -1.63
CA LEU A 130 -7.44 -2.12 -0.46
C LEU A 130 -8.95 -1.88 -0.32
N ASP A 131 -9.48 -0.71 -0.71
CA ASP A 131 -10.94 -0.47 -0.71
C ASP A 131 -11.67 -1.31 -1.78
N ARG A 132 -10.95 -1.75 -2.81
CA ARG A 132 -11.55 -2.44 -3.94
C ARG A 132 -12.08 -3.81 -3.54
N ALA A 133 -13.40 -3.91 -3.44
CA ALA A 133 -14.13 -5.13 -3.14
C ALA A 133 -15.28 -5.36 -4.14
N ARG A 134 -15.34 -6.55 -4.73
CA ARG A 134 -16.36 -6.95 -5.72
C ARG A 134 -16.97 -8.30 -5.37
N GLY A 135 -17.97 -8.72 -6.13
CA GLY A 135 -18.63 -10.01 -5.95
C GLY A 135 -19.21 -10.17 -4.54
N ILE A 136 -18.91 -11.31 -3.90
CA ILE A 136 -19.39 -11.61 -2.55
C ILE A 136 -18.92 -10.60 -1.50
N TRP A 137 -17.72 -10.03 -1.66
CA TRP A 137 -17.17 -9.04 -0.74
C TRP A 137 -17.93 -7.72 -0.84
N GLY A 138 -18.17 -7.26 -2.06
CA GLY A 138 -18.98 -6.06 -2.31
C GLY A 138 -20.43 -6.22 -1.81
N LEU A 139 -21.03 -7.40 -1.96
CA LEU A 139 -22.35 -7.69 -1.39
C LEU A 139 -22.31 -7.69 0.15
N GLY A 140 -21.32 -8.35 0.74
CA GLY A 140 -21.12 -8.32 2.19
C GLY A 140 -21.00 -6.90 2.72
N GLN A 141 -20.22 -6.05 2.05
CA GLN A 141 -20.04 -4.67 2.47
C GLN A 141 -21.30 -3.80 2.34
N LYS A 142 -22.22 -4.15 1.43
CA LYS A 142 -23.53 -3.48 1.35
C LYS A 142 -24.43 -3.84 2.53
N ILE A 143 -24.32 -5.05 3.07
CA ILE A 143 -25.15 -5.54 4.17
C ILE A 143 -24.57 -5.17 5.53
N PHE A 144 -23.26 -5.39 5.70
CA PHE A 144 -22.56 -5.25 6.98
C PHE A 144 -21.68 -3.99 7.06
N GLY A 145 -21.78 -3.11 6.06
CA GLY A 145 -20.93 -1.92 5.97
C GLY A 145 -19.46 -2.26 5.74
N ARG A 146 -18.58 -1.32 6.12
CA ARG A 146 -17.12 -1.46 5.98
C ARG A 146 -16.53 -2.40 7.04
N ASN A 147 -17.07 -3.60 7.25
CA ASN A 147 -16.48 -4.54 8.22
C ASN A 147 -15.03 -4.91 7.78
N PRO A 148 -14.02 -4.87 8.67
CA PRO A 148 -12.62 -5.17 8.33
C PRO A 148 -12.41 -6.51 7.64
N LEU A 149 -13.25 -7.51 7.94
CA LEU A 149 -13.16 -8.85 7.36
C LEU A 149 -13.64 -8.93 5.91
N LEU A 150 -14.22 -7.85 5.38
CA LEU A 150 -14.82 -7.82 4.05
C LEU A 150 -13.93 -7.12 3.01
N PHE A 151 -12.66 -6.88 3.32
CA PHE A 151 -11.68 -6.30 2.41
C PHE A 151 -10.73 -7.39 1.89
N PRO A 152 -11.02 -8.01 0.73
CA PRO A 152 -10.27 -9.18 0.25
C PRO A 152 -8.79 -8.89 0.01
N ASN A 153 -8.47 -7.70 -0.50
CA ASN A 153 -7.10 -7.32 -0.81
C ASN A 153 -6.26 -7.07 0.44
N ALA A 154 -6.86 -6.88 1.63
CA ALA A 154 -6.13 -6.78 2.89
C ALA A 154 -5.51 -8.11 3.35
N TYR A 155 -5.95 -9.24 2.77
CA TYR A 155 -5.37 -10.56 3.02
C TYR A 155 -4.23 -10.92 2.05
N ALA A 156 -3.90 -10.03 1.10
CA ALA A 156 -2.79 -10.27 0.20
C ALA A 156 -1.44 -10.25 0.96
N PRO A 157 -0.42 -10.97 0.49
CA PRO A 157 0.93 -10.86 1.03
C PRO A 157 1.43 -9.42 1.00
N ALA A 158 2.25 -9.05 1.98
CA ALA A 158 2.79 -7.69 2.08
C ALA A 158 3.54 -7.26 0.82
N TRP A 159 4.32 -8.13 0.19
CA TRP A 159 5.00 -7.81 -1.08
C TRP A 159 4.04 -7.49 -2.24
N VAL A 160 2.79 -7.99 -2.20
CA VAL A 160 1.76 -7.59 -3.17
C VAL A 160 1.26 -6.18 -2.87
N ILE A 161 0.91 -5.92 -1.61
CA ILE A 161 0.34 -4.65 -1.16
C ILE A 161 1.36 -3.51 -1.36
N GLU A 162 2.58 -3.71 -0.86
CA GLU A 162 3.67 -2.73 -0.94
C GLU A 162 4.23 -2.64 -2.35
N GLY A 163 4.42 -3.78 -3.03
CA GLY A 163 4.94 -3.80 -4.40
C GLY A 163 4.06 -3.03 -5.38
N LEU A 164 2.73 -3.16 -5.28
CA LEU A 164 1.79 -2.37 -6.07
C LEU A 164 1.86 -0.88 -5.75
N ALA A 165 1.99 -0.52 -4.47
CA ALA A 165 2.07 0.88 -4.07
C ALA A 165 3.37 1.53 -4.57
N VAL A 166 4.50 0.84 -4.50
CA VAL A 166 5.77 1.31 -5.09
C VAL A 166 5.73 1.37 -6.61
N TYR A 167 5.07 0.40 -7.26
CA TYR A 167 4.89 0.44 -8.70
C TYR A 167 4.14 1.70 -9.14
N TYR A 168 2.98 1.99 -8.51
CA TYR A 168 2.19 3.17 -8.86
C TYR A 168 2.82 4.48 -8.40
N GLU A 169 3.46 4.56 -7.23
CA GLU A 169 4.18 5.78 -6.82
C GLU A 169 5.21 6.16 -7.88
N SER A 170 5.98 5.18 -8.37
CA SER A 170 7.11 5.47 -9.23
C SER A 170 6.64 5.88 -10.62
N ARG A 171 5.70 5.10 -11.17
CA ARG A 171 5.07 5.35 -12.47
C ARG A 171 4.36 6.69 -12.56
N LEU A 172 3.65 7.11 -11.50
CA LEU A 172 2.83 8.32 -11.55
C LEU A 172 3.60 9.60 -11.19
N THR A 173 4.65 9.49 -10.36
CA THR A 173 5.46 10.65 -9.99
C THR A 173 6.65 10.89 -10.92
N GLY A 174 7.03 9.90 -11.74
CA GLY A 174 8.24 9.95 -12.58
C GLY A 174 9.53 10.00 -11.77
N GLY A 175 9.47 9.56 -10.52
CA GLY A 175 10.56 9.38 -9.57
C GLY A 175 10.25 8.17 -8.70
N GLY A 176 10.67 8.15 -7.46
CA GLY A 176 10.35 7.08 -6.53
C GLY A 176 11.32 5.91 -6.56
N ARG A 177 10.92 4.85 -5.87
CA ARG A 177 11.83 3.75 -5.52
C ARG A 177 12.24 2.88 -6.70
N LEU A 178 11.38 2.66 -7.70
CA LEU A 178 11.76 1.93 -8.92
C LEU A 178 12.69 2.73 -9.82
N GLU A 179 12.56 4.06 -9.82
CA GLU A 179 13.47 4.95 -10.56
C GLU A 179 14.82 5.15 -9.83
N SER A 180 14.92 4.70 -8.58
CA SER A 180 16.15 4.76 -7.80
C SER A 180 17.06 3.56 -8.12
N SER A 181 18.38 3.77 -8.01
CA SER A 181 19.34 2.66 -8.16
C SER A 181 19.29 1.66 -7.00
N GLU A 182 18.69 2.00 -5.86
CA GLU A 182 18.75 1.20 -4.63
C GLU A 182 18.04 -0.16 -4.75
N HIS A 183 16.80 -0.18 -5.24
CA HIS A 183 16.05 -1.43 -5.42
C HIS A 183 16.76 -2.35 -6.42
N PHE A 184 17.17 -1.81 -7.56
CA PHE A 184 17.89 -2.56 -8.59
C PHE A 184 19.24 -3.08 -8.09
N MET A 185 20.05 -2.25 -7.44
CA MET A 185 21.35 -2.66 -6.89
C MET A 185 21.20 -3.71 -5.81
N THR A 186 20.18 -3.61 -4.96
CA THR A 186 19.90 -4.62 -3.91
C THR A 186 19.57 -5.97 -4.52
N ALA A 187 18.64 -6.00 -5.48
CA ALA A 187 18.27 -7.24 -6.19
C ALA A 187 19.45 -7.80 -7.00
N ARG A 188 20.21 -6.93 -7.68
CA ARG A 188 21.40 -7.32 -8.46
C ARG A 188 22.49 -7.91 -7.57
N ALA A 189 22.76 -7.32 -6.40
CA ALA A 189 23.74 -7.84 -5.46
C ALA A 189 23.35 -9.23 -4.96
N ALA A 190 22.07 -9.43 -4.61
CA ALA A 190 21.56 -10.74 -4.22
C ALA A 190 21.68 -11.77 -5.36
N ALA A 191 21.44 -11.36 -6.61
CA ALA A 191 21.60 -12.22 -7.78
C ALA A 191 23.06 -12.64 -8.02
N LEU A 192 24.00 -11.70 -7.93
CA LEU A 192 25.43 -11.97 -8.11
C LEU A 192 25.99 -12.92 -7.03
N ASP A 193 25.44 -12.84 -5.82
CA ASP A 193 25.83 -13.68 -4.68
C ASP A 193 25.04 -15.01 -4.62
N GLY A 194 24.12 -15.26 -5.56
CA GLY A 194 23.27 -16.46 -5.57
C GLY A 194 22.28 -16.53 -4.40
N ARG A 195 21.91 -15.39 -3.82
CA ARG A 195 21.05 -15.24 -2.64
C ARG A 195 19.72 -14.55 -2.93
N VAL A 196 19.23 -14.61 -4.18
CA VAL A 196 17.88 -14.14 -4.51
C VAL A 196 16.87 -14.90 -3.64
N PRO A 197 16.01 -14.21 -2.87
CA PRO A 197 15.01 -14.89 -2.06
C PRO A 197 14.06 -15.69 -2.95
N ARG A 198 13.46 -16.75 -2.41
CA ARG A 198 12.33 -17.40 -3.07
C ARG A 198 11.09 -16.55 -2.85
N LEU A 199 10.13 -16.61 -3.78
CA LEU A 199 8.89 -15.83 -3.68
C LEU A 199 8.16 -15.98 -2.33
N HIS A 200 8.15 -17.20 -1.76
CA HIS A 200 7.51 -17.42 -0.45
C HIS A 200 8.30 -16.84 0.73
N GLU A 201 9.58 -16.54 0.57
CA GLU A 201 10.41 -15.87 1.58
C GLU A 201 10.14 -14.36 1.65
N LEU A 202 9.40 -13.80 0.68
CA LEU A 202 8.97 -12.39 0.71
C LEU A 202 7.79 -12.15 1.67
N SER A 203 6.99 -13.18 1.97
CA SER A 203 5.80 -13.08 2.81
C SER A 203 6.08 -13.05 4.32
N PRO A 204 6.95 -13.91 4.89
CA PRO A 204 7.33 -13.81 6.29
C PRO A 204 8.28 -12.63 6.50
N GLY A 205 8.21 -12.00 7.68
CA GLY A 205 9.22 -11.03 8.09
C GLY A 205 10.61 -11.68 8.10
N THR A 206 11.63 -10.95 7.64
CA THR A 206 13.00 -11.44 7.53
C THR A 206 13.98 -10.53 8.27
N SER A 207 14.98 -11.13 8.93
CA SER A 207 16.14 -10.43 9.49
C SER A 207 17.32 -10.36 8.52
N ARG A 208 17.26 -11.11 7.40
CA ARG A 208 18.29 -11.05 6.36
C ARG A 208 18.19 -9.73 5.62
N PHE A 209 19.32 -9.06 5.40
CA PHE A 209 19.39 -7.85 4.59
C PHE A 209 18.67 -8.06 3.24
N PRO A 210 17.81 -7.11 2.78
CA PRO A 210 17.58 -5.77 3.32
C PRO A 210 16.48 -5.68 4.41
N GLY A 211 16.15 -6.79 5.08
CA GLY A 211 15.18 -6.85 6.16
C GLY A 211 13.75 -6.61 5.65
N GLY A 212 13.01 -5.74 6.35
CA GLY A 212 11.66 -5.35 5.96
C GLY A 212 11.55 -4.71 4.56
N GLN A 213 12.65 -4.22 3.99
CA GLN A 213 12.65 -3.66 2.63
C GLN A 213 12.41 -4.72 1.53
N VAL A 214 12.51 -6.01 1.87
CA VAL A 214 12.33 -7.11 0.92
C VAL A 214 10.98 -7.04 0.17
N VAL A 215 9.91 -6.60 0.85
CA VAL A 215 8.57 -6.52 0.27
C VAL A 215 8.45 -5.39 -0.75
N TYR A 216 9.16 -4.29 -0.51
CA TYR A 216 9.19 -3.12 -1.38
C TYR A 216 10.10 -3.39 -2.58
N VAL A 217 11.34 -3.82 -2.33
CA VAL A 217 12.35 -4.06 -3.36
C VAL A 217 11.87 -5.08 -4.37
N TYR A 218 11.58 -6.30 -3.90
CA TYR A 218 11.27 -7.40 -4.81
C TYR A 218 9.83 -7.38 -5.29
N GLY A 219 8.90 -6.91 -4.45
CA GLY A 219 7.51 -6.74 -4.84
C GLY A 219 7.39 -5.74 -6.00
N SER A 220 8.02 -4.57 -5.89
CA SER A 220 7.93 -3.54 -6.93
C SER A 220 8.59 -4.00 -8.24
N LEU A 221 9.76 -4.62 -8.17
CA LEU A 221 10.47 -5.13 -9.36
C LEU A 221 9.66 -6.22 -10.08
N LEU A 222 8.96 -7.08 -9.34
CA LEU A 222 8.09 -8.09 -9.94
C LEU A 222 6.89 -7.47 -10.65
N PHE A 223 6.23 -6.47 -10.04
CA PHE A 223 5.12 -5.76 -10.70
C PHE A 223 5.58 -4.95 -11.91
N ASP A 224 6.74 -4.31 -11.83
CA ASP A 224 7.35 -3.61 -12.95
C ASP A 224 7.64 -4.55 -14.12
N TYR A 225 8.27 -5.70 -13.87
CA TYR A 225 8.48 -6.75 -14.87
C TYR A 225 7.16 -7.24 -15.49
N LEU A 226 6.13 -7.46 -14.67
CA LEU A 226 4.82 -7.90 -15.17
C LEU A 226 4.14 -6.84 -16.03
N ALA A 227 4.19 -5.57 -15.63
CA ALA A 227 3.65 -4.47 -16.42
C ALA A 227 4.36 -4.35 -17.78
N GLN A 228 5.69 -4.40 -17.79
CA GLN A 228 6.50 -4.29 -19.01
C GLN A 228 6.29 -5.47 -19.97
N THR A 229 6.14 -6.69 -19.44
CA THR A 229 6.02 -7.90 -20.28
C THR A 229 4.59 -8.29 -20.64
N ARG A 230 3.60 -7.83 -19.87
CA ARG A 230 2.17 -8.19 -20.05
C ARG A 230 1.27 -7.01 -20.39
N GLY A 231 1.85 -5.81 -20.47
CA GLY A 231 1.15 -4.57 -20.76
C GLY A 231 0.60 -3.91 -19.51
N ASP A 232 0.48 -2.58 -19.58
CA ASP A 232 0.13 -1.73 -18.44
C ASP A 232 -1.24 -2.05 -17.82
N SER A 233 -2.21 -2.47 -18.65
CA SER A 233 -3.54 -2.84 -18.18
C SER A 233 -3.55 -4.10 -17.31
N SER A 234 -2.50 -4.94 -17.38
CA SER A 234 -2.43 -6.21 -16.65
C SER A 234 -2.45 -6.04 -15.13
N ILE A 235 -1.88 -4.94 -14.62
CA ILE A 235 -1.89 -4.62 -13.19
C ILE A 235 -3.30 -4.27 -12.71
N ARG A 236 -4.01 -3.42 -13.45
CA ARG A 236 -5.43 -3.11 -13.21
C ARG A 236 -6.27 -4.39 -13.21
N ASP A 237 -6.02 -5.22 -14.21
CA ASP A 237 -6.68 -6.51 -14.42
C ASP A 237 -6.46 -7.48 -13.25
N PHE A 238 -5.27 -7.45 -12.64
CA PHE A 238 -4.97 -8.19 -11.42
C PHE A 238 -5.77 -7.67 -10.23
N VAL A 239 -5.77 -6.35 -9.97
CA VAL A 239 -6.52 -5.72 -8.87
C VAL A 239 -8.03 -5.99 -8.99
N GLU A 240 -8.58 -5.91 -10.19
CA GLU A 240 -10.00 -6.20 -10.43
C GLU A 240 -10.33 -7.68 -10.17
N ARG A 241 -9.46 -8.60 -10.57
CA ARG A 241 -9.67 -10.04 -10.35
C ARG A 241 -9.44 -10.44 -8.89
N SER A 242 -8.45 -9.87 -8.21
CA SER A 242 -8.20 -10.15 -6.79
C SER A 242 -9.41 -9.71 -5.95
N SER A 243 -9.97 -8.53 -6.24
CA SER A 243 -11.11 -7.94 -5.51
C SER A 243 -12.40 -8.76 -5.53
N ARG A 244 -12.56 -9.69 -6.48
CA ARG A 244 -13.74 -10.57 -6.61
C ARG A 244 -13.50 -12.01 -6.15
N THR A 245 -12.25 -12.36 -5.80
CA THR A 245 -11.88 -13.75 -5.49
C THR A 245 -12.43 -14.15 -4.11
N PRO A 246 -13.27 -15.19 -4.01
CA PRO A 246 -13.85 -15.61 -2.72
C PRO A 246 -12.84 -16.08 -1.68
N LEU A 247 -11.70 -16.61 -2.13
CA LEU A 247 -10.59 -17.07 -1.30
C LEU A 247 -9.39 -16.16 -1.54
N PRO A 248 -9.17 -15.13 -0.71
CA PRO A 248 -8.29 -14.01 -1.06
C PRO A 248 -6.80 -14.40 -1.07
N PHE A 249 -6.44 -15.54 -0.50
CA PHE A 249 -5.11 -16.14 -0.55
C PHE A 249 -4.82 -16.94 -1.84
N PHE A 250 -5.81 -17.14 -2.73
CA PHE A 250 -5.61 -17.86 -3.99
C PHE A 250 -5.07 -16.94 -5.09
N LEU A 251 -3.80 -16.57 -4.97
CA LEU A 251 -3.14 -15.67 -5.92
C LEU A 251 -2.71 -16.33 -7.22
N THR A 252 -2.47 -17.64 -7.25
CA THR A 252 -2.00 -18.35 -8.46
C THR A 252 -3.03 -18.30 -9.60
N PRO A 253 -4.33 -18.61 -9.39
CA PRO A 253 -5.32 -18.48 -10.45
C PRO A 253 -5.54 -17.02 -10.87
N VAL A 254 -5.48 -16.09 -9.92
CA VAL A 254 -5.66 -14.64 -10.16
C VAL A 254 -4.55 -14.10 -11.04
N SER A 255 -3.29 -14.37 -10.67
CA SER A 255 -2.11 -13.99 -11.46
C SER A 255 -2.12 -14.61 -12.85
N ARG A 256 -2.40 -15.91 -12.99
CA ARG A 256 -2.52 -16.56 -14.32
C ARG A 256 -3.57 -15.91 -15.20
N SER A 257 -4.72 -15.54 -14.63
CA SER A 257 -5.78 -14.91 -15.39
C SER A 257 -5.50 -13.44 -15.76
N ALA A 258 -4.74 -12.71 -14.94
CA ALA A 258 -4.39 -11.32 -15.19
C ALA A 258 -3.15 -11.14 -16.08
N PHE A 259 -2.13 -11.96 -15.84
CA PHE A 259 -0.80 -11.83 -16.45
C PHE A 259 -0.49 -12.92 -17.48
N GLY A 260 -1.36 -13.93 -17.64
CA GLY A 260 -1.06 -15.12 -18.45
C GLY A 260 -0.04 -16.07 -17.80
N MET A 261 0.42 -15.77 -16.59
CA MET A 261 1.36 -16.60 -15.82
C MET A 261 1.19 -16.40 -14.32
N SER A 262 1.65 -17.38 -13.54
CA SER A 262 1.66 -17.28 -12.09
C SER A 262 2.82 -16.43 -11.59
N PHE A 263 2.70 -15.83 -10.40
CA PHE A 263 3.81 -15.14 -9.75
C PHE A 263 5.05 -16.04 -9.59
N GLN A 264 4.86 -17.35 -9.33
CA GLN A 264 5.96 -18.33 -9.26
C GLN A 264 6.71 -18.54 -10.58
N THR A 265 6.09 -18.18 -11.71
CA THR A 265 6.70 -18.30 -13.05
C THR A 265 7.34 -16.99 -13.48
N ALA A 266 6.79 -15.86 -13.01
CA ALA A 266 7.36 -14.54 -13.24
C ALA A 266 8.61 -14.29 -12.37
N TRP A 267 8.63 -14.90 -11.17
CA TRP A 267 9.78 -14.95 -10.26
C TRP A 267 10.89 -15.88 -10.79
#